data_AF-A0A9X2XYK2-F1
#
_entry.id   AF-A0A9X2XYK2-F1
#
_cell.length_a   1.000
_cell.length_b   1.000
_cell.length_c   1.000
_cell.angle_alpha   90.00
_cell.angle_beta   90.00
_cell.angle_gamma   90.00
#
_symmetry.space_group_name_H-M   'P 1'
#
loop_
_entity.id
_entity.type
_entity.pdbx_description
1 polymer ?
#
loop_
_entity_poly.entity_id
_entity_poly.type
_entity_poly.pdbx_seq_one_letter_code
_entity_poly.pdbx_strand_id
1 'polypeptide(L)'
;MHYRNYFVAILLFSLFIQKVSAQDLTAVIGAMPQEIAAYDGMIENRHEVNVGGIQFIKGYIKKRNVVFVVSGIGKVNAAMTCTMLLQHFKPSRVLFTGVAGSIDQDIHIGDIVIADSVVQHDFGTLTDGNAFQYWGAQNPIDQSKNPVFFKADSLLLSTAKLQSASIMLEPIVIQQLSRAPVITNGIVATGDQFISSVQKKLELKKTLHAQAVEMEGGAVAQVCHQQKVPFLIIRSISDLAGSDAEVNFSQFLQIASKNAAKFVGCIIEALPKASHQQAKDYYKTELYFGMSYDGKTVTEQQWQQFLSRYITPKFPDGLTVIDGYGQWYSEKQKRIVRERSKVVVIYHQDDPGFETSIQFITGSYCKQFHQESVMRVDSKTEKVTF
;
A
#
# COMPACT_ATOMS: atom_id res chain seq x y z
N MET A 1 48.49 26.00 33.61
CA MET A 1 47.24 26.11 34.40
C MET A 1 46.49 27.32 33.83
N HIS A 2 45.29 27.28 33.24
CA HIS A 2 44.14 26.39 33.24
C HIS A 2 43.49 26.39 31.84
N TYR A 3 43.14 25.22 31.31
CA TYR A 3 42.16 25.10 30.22
C TYR A 3 40.77 24.92 30.85
N ARG A 4 39.79 25.74 30.48
CA ARG A 4 38.36 25.57 30.82
C ARG A 4 37.66 24.92 29.63
N ASN A 5 37.35 23.64 29.78
CA ASN A 5 36.47 22.89 28.89
C ASN A 5 35.02 23.36 29.11
N TYR A 6 34.34 23.76 28.03
CA TYR A 6 32.88 23.80 28.01
C TYR A 6 32.38 22.70 27.10
N PHE A 7 31.90 21.62 27.72
CA PHE A 7 31.14 20.57 27.08
C PHE A 7 29.70 21.09 26.91
N VAL A 8 29.29 21.40 25.68
CA VAL A 8 27.88 21.64 25.36
C VAL A 8 27.24 20.27 25.13
N ALA A 9 26.47 19.79 26.11
CA ALA A 9 25.67 18.58 25.98
C ALA A 9 24.42 18.90 25.14
N ILE A 10 24.41 18.48 23.88
CA ILE A 10 23.20 18.45 23.06
C ILE A 10 22.46 17.16 23.39
N LEU A 11 21.35 17.29 24.13
CA LEU A 11 20.38 16.22 24.35
C LEU A 11 19.69 15.89 23.02
N LEU A 12 20.19 14.86 22.34
CA LEU A 12 19.48 14.21 21.23
C LEU A 12 18.39 13.32 21.81
N PHE A 13 17.15 13.81 21.81
CA PHE A 13 15.97 12.97 21.96
C PHE A 13 15.87 12.06 20.73
N SER A 14 16.31 10.81 20.85
CA SER A 14 16.00 9.79 19.85
C SER A 14 14.53 9.38 20.01
N LEU A 15 13.68 9.94 19.15
CA LEU A 15 12.35 9.38 18.91
C LEU A 15 12.56 8.00 18.27
N PHE A 16 12.54 6.95 19.09
CA PHE A 16 12.38 5.58 18.64
C PHE A 16 10.96 5.42 18.06
N ILE A 17 10.80 5.78 16.78
CA ILE A 17 9.67 5.29 15.99
C ILE A 17 10.01 3.84 15.68
N GLN A 18 9.42 2.90 16.43
CA GLN A 18 9.40 1.50 16.02
C GLN A 18 8.73 1.43 14.64
N LYS A 19 9.51 1.26 13.57
CA LYS A 19 9.00 0.80 12.28
C LYS A 19 8.34 -0.56 12.54
N VAL A 20 7.02 -0.60 12.62
CA VAL A 20 6.25 -1.83 12.59
C VAL A 20 6.43 -2.42 11.19
N SER A 21 7.36 -3.35 11.04
CA SER A 21 7.47 -4.15 9.81
C SER A 21 6.20 -4.98 9.68
N ALA A 22 5.41 -4.74 8.64
CA ALA A 22 4.30 -5.62 8.29
C ALA A 22 4.85 -7.03 8.03
N GLN A 23 4.16 -8.06 8.53
CA GLN A 23 4.53 -9.45 8.28
C GLN A 23 4.08 -9.85 6.88
N ASP A 24 4.81 -10.75 6.20
CA ASP A 24 4.35 -11.40 4.95
C ASP A 24 3.18 -12.34 5.24
N LEU A 25 2.05 -11.73 5.56
CA LEU A 25 0.79 -12.32 5.99
C LEU A 25 -0.33 -11.68 5.18
N THR A 26 -1.18 -12.52 4.61
CA THR A 26 -2.44 -12.11 3.99
C THR A 26 -3.57 -12.37 4.97
N ALA A 27 -4.29 -11.32 5.34
CA ALA A 27 -5.52 -11.49 6.07
C ALA A 27 -6.70 -11.70 5.11
N VAL A 28 -7.58 -12.64 5.43
CA VAL A 28 -8.80 -12.93 4.68
C VAL A 28 -9.99 -12.75 5.60
N ILE A 29 -10.91 -11.87 5.23
CA ILE A 29 -12.13 -11.58 5.99
C ILE A 29 -13.33 -12.08 5.20
N GLY A 30 -14.24 -12.78 5.87
CA GLY A 30 -15.58 -13.12 5.39
C GLY A 30 -16.60 -12.67 6.41
N ALA A 31 -17.81 -12.31 5.99
CA ALA A 31 -18.87 -11.86 6.88
C ALA A 31 -19.55 -13.02 7.61
N MET A 32 -19.68 -14.16 6.92
CA MET A 32 -20.42 -15.33 7.42
C MET A 32 -19.55 -16.58 7.55
N PRO A 33 -19.87 -17.50 8.46
CA PRO A 33 -19.12 -18.76 8.63
C PRO A 33 -18.97 -19.56 7.34
N GLN A 34 -20.00 -19.62 6.50
CA GLN A 34 -20.01 -20.35 5.22
C GLN A 34 -18.94 -19.84 4.25
N GLU A 35 -18.66 -18.53 4.28
CA GLU A 35 -17.66 -17.89 3.40
C GLU A 35 -16.24 -18.28 3.81
N ILE A 36 -15.97 -18.43 5.10
CA ILE A 36 -14.66 -18.86 5.61
C ILE A 36 -14.52 -20.38 5.59
N ALA A 37 -15.58 -21.14 5.88
CA ALA A 37 -15.58 -22.61 5.83
C ALA A 37 -15.26 -23.15 4.42
N ALA A 38 -15.54 -22.36 3.37
CA ALA A 38 -15.19 -22.70 1.99
C ALA A 38 -13.67 -22.86 1.75
N TYR A 39 -12.82 -22.41 2.69
CA TYR A 39 -11.36 -22.55 2.63
C TYR A 39 -10.82 -23.77 3.38
N ASP A 40 -11.60 -24.49 4.18
CA ASP A 40 -11.08 -25.50 5.13
C ASP A 40 -10.17 -26.56 4.46
N GLY A 41 -10.50 -27.00 3.25
CA GLY A 41 -9.68 -27.95 2.48
C GLY A 41 -8.41 -27.36 1.85
N MET A 42 -8.23 -26.04 1.91
CA MET A 42 -7.08 -25.32 1.35
C MET A 42 -6.05 -24.92 2.42
N ILE A 43 -6.44 -24.89 3.69
CA ILE A 43 -5.61 -24.37 4.78
C ILE A 43 -4.69 -25.48 5.32
N GLU A 44 -3.39 -25.32 5.10
CA GLU A 44 -2.33 -26.15 5.68
C GLU A 44 -1.93 -25.61 7.06
N ASN A 45 -1.56 -26.50 8.00
CA ASN A 45 -1.17 -26.16 9.37
C ASN A 45 -2.18 -25.23 10.11
N ARG A 46 -3.46 -25.59 10.01
CA ARG A 46 -4.58 -24.86 10.61
C ARG A 46 -4.43 -24.81 12.13
N HIS A 47 -4.42 -23.61 12.69
CA HIS A 47 -4.48 -23.39 14.13
C HIS A 47 -5.37 -22.20 14.46
N GLU A 48 -6.14 -22.34 15.53
CA GLU A 48 -7.07 -21.31 15.97
C GLU A 48 -6.46 -20.42 17.05
N VAL A 49 -6.78 -19.13 16.99
CA VAL A 49 -6.32 -18.12 17.93
C VAL A 49 -7.50 -17.23 18.31
N ASN A 50 -7.77 -17.09 19.59
CA ASN A 50 -8.78 -16.15 20.08
C ASN A 50 -8.10 -14.84 20.48
N VAL A 51 -8.59 -13.72 19.94
CA VAL A 51 -8.11 -12.38 20.31
C VAL A 51 -9.31 -11.49 20.61
N GLY A 52 -9.44 -11.08 21.86
CA GLY A 52 -10.54 -10.21 22.29
C GLY A 52 -11.93 -10.82 22.06
N GLY A 53 -12.06 -12.15 22.13
CA GLY A 53 -13.32 -12.86 21.88
C GLY A 53 -13.58 -13.20 20.41
N ILE A 54 -12.75 -12.71 19.47
CA ILE A 54 -12.86 -13.03 18.04
C ILE A 54 -11.98 -14.24 17.72
N GLN A 55 -12.54 -15.22 17.03
CA GLN A 55 -11.84 -16.43 16.61
C GLN A 55 -11.16 -16.21 15.25
N PHE A 56 -9.84 -16.35 15.23
CA PHE A 56 -9.02 -16.30 14.03
C PHE A 56 -8.50 -17.70 13.68
N ILE A 57 -8.36 -17.99 12.40
CA ILE A 57 -7.75 -19.23 11.90
C ILE A 57 -6.47 -18.87 11.17
N LYS A 58 -5.34 -19.37 11.62
CA LYS A 58 -4.04 -19.19 10.98
C LYS A 58 -3.61 -20.46 10.28
N GLY A 59 -2.80 -20.30 9.24
CA GLY A 59 -2.18 -21.41 8.53
C GLY A 59 -1.43 -20.95 7.29
N TYR A 60 -1.37 -21.84 6.30
CA TYR A 60 -0.79 -21.55 5.00
C TYR A 60 -1.75 -21.94 3.87
N ILE A 61 -1.73 -21.19 2.79
CA ILE A 61 -2.20 -21.65 1.47
C ILE A 61 -0.97 -21.70 0.57
N LYS A 62 -0.56 -22.87 0.09
CA LYS A 62 0.56 -23.01 -0.87
C LYS A 62 1.82 -22.25 -0.42
N LYS A 63 2.22 -22.45 0.85
CA LYS A 63 3.37 -21.78 1.52
C LYS A 63 3.23 -20.27 1.78
N ARG A 64 2.02 -19.70 1.68
CA ARG A 64 1.73 -18.30 2.00
C ARG A 64 1.07 -18.20 3.36
N ASN A 65 1.61 -17.37 4.25
CA ASN A 65 1.00 -17.17 5.56
C ASN A 65 -0.37 -16.49 5.38
N VAL A 66 -1.38 -17.07 6.02
CA VAL A 66 -2.74 -16.56 5.98
C VAL A 66 -3.33 -16.54 7.37
N VAL A 67 -4.20 -15.55 7.61
CA VAL A 67 -5.08 -15.48 8.76
C VAL A 67 -6.50 -15.22 8.27
N PHE A 68 -7.45 -16.06 8.67
CA PHE A 68 -8.86 -15.94 8.34
C PHE A 68 -9.64 -15.47 9.56
N VAL A 69 -10.72 -14.75 9.32
CA VAL A 69 -11.67 -14.35 10.35
C VAL A 69 -13.07 -14.19 9.78
N VAL A 70 -14.07 -14.58 10.57
CA VAL A 70 -15.48 -14.26 10.32
C VAL A 70 -15.77 -12.93 11.02
N SER A 71 -16.13 -11.88 10.29
CA SER A 71 -16.42 -10.58 10.88
C SER A 71 -17.79 -10.47 11.52
N GLY A 72 -18.76 -11.26 11.04
CA GLY A 72 -20.17 -10.97 11.23
C GLY A 72 -20.68 -9.97 10.18
N ILE A 73 -22.01 -9.94 10.02
CA ILE A 73 -22.71 -9.14 9.02
C ILE A 73 -22.74 -7.66 9.44
N GLY A 74 -22.57 -6.78 8.46
CA GLY A 74 -22.73 -5.34 8.60
C GLY A 74 -21.45 -4.57 8.91
N LYS A 75 -21.49 -3.27 8.65
CA LYS A 75 -20.33 -2.36 8.66
C LYS A 75 -19.63 -2.29 10.01
N VAL A 76 -20.38 -2.25 11.12
CA VAL A 76 -19.81 -2.13 12.47
C VAL A 76 -19.00 -3.37 12.84
N ASN A 77 -19.57 -4.55 12.62
CA ASN A 77 -18.93 -5.85 12.85
C ASN A 77 -17.66 -6.00 11.99
N ALA A 78 -17.77 -5.64 10.71
CA ALA A 78 -16.66 -5.63 9.77
C ALA A 78 -15.53 -4.67 10.20
N ALA A 79 -15.85 -3.44 10.59
CA ALA A 79 -14.86 -2.45 11.02
C ALA A 79 -14.15 -2.85 12.32
N MET A 80 -14.91 -3.32 13.32
CA MET A 80 -14.37 -3.81 14.59
C MET A 80 -13.40 -4.98 14.35
N THR A 81 -13.84 -5.99 13.61
CA THR A 81 -13.04 -7.19 13.33
C THR A 81 -11.79 -6.85 12.53
N CYS A 82 -11.92 -6.03 11.48
CA CYS A 82 -10.79 -5.59 10.68
C CYS A 82 -9.77 -4.82 11.54
N THR A 83 -10.22 -3.92 12.41
CA THR A 83 -9.32 -3.19 13.31
C THR A 83 -8.54 -4.13 14.24
N MET A 84 -9.22 -5.09 14.87
CA MET A 84 -8.60 -6.08 15.75
C MET A 84 -7.59 -6.96 15.00
N LEU A 85 -7.96 -7.41 13.80
CA LEU A 85 -7.11 -8.17 12.88
C LEU A 85 -5.82 -7.39 12.54
N LEU A 86 -5.95 -6.12 12.14
CA LEU A 86 -4.83 -5.28 11.76
C LEU A 86 -3.88 -4.99 12.93
N GLN A 87 -4.44 -4.67 14.10
CA GLN A 87 -3.65 -4.35 15.29
C GLN A 87 -2.87 -5.56 15.83
N HIS A 88 -3.51 -6.73 15.84
CA HIS A 88 -2.90 -7.93 16.41
C HIS A 88 -1.94 -8.63 15.44
N PHE A 89 -2.35 -8.83 14.18
CA PHE A 89 -1.59 -9.64 13.22
C PHE A 89 -0.72 -8.84 12.26
N LYS A 90 -0.99 -7.53 12.11
CA LYS A 90 -0.21 -6.61 11.25
C LYS A 90 0.05 -7.19 9.84
N PRO A 91 -1.01 -7.63 9.14
CA PRO A 91 -0.88 -8.24 7.83
C PRO A 91 -0.36 -7.22 6.80
N SER A 92 0.35 -7.70 5.81
CA SER A 92 0.81 -6.88 4.68
C SER A 92 -0.33 -6.43 3.75
N ARG A 93 -1.48 -7.12 3.80
CA ARG A 93 -2.63 -6.94 2.92
C ARG A 93 -3.89 -7.62 3.46
N VAL A 94 -5.05 -7.13 3.03
CA VAL A 94 -6.36 -7.69 3.37
C VAL A 94 -7.11 -8.09 2.10
N LEU A 95 -7.65 -9.29 2.05
CA LEU A 95 -8.62 -9.73 1.05
C LEU A 95 -9.97 -9.90 1.76
N PHE A 96 -11.01 -9.23 1.29
CA PHE A 96 -12.36 -9.52 1.74
C PHE A 96 -13.03 -10.42 0.70
N THR A 97 -13.47 -11.59 1.14
CA THR A 97 -14.14 -12.60 0.32
C THR A 97 -15.57 -12.80 0.78
N GLY A 98 -16.43 -13.26 -0.11
CA GLY A 98 -17.77 -13.71 0.23
C GLY A 98 -18.76 -13.51 -0.89
N VAL A 99 -20.02 -13.30 -0.55
CA VAL A 99 -21.10 -13.17 -1.53
C VAL A 99 -21.66 -11.76 -1.64
N ALA A 100 -22.38 -11.48 -2.73
CA ALA A 100 -23.06 -10.20 -2.97
C ALA A 100 -24.31 -10.39 -3.85
N GLY A 101 -25.20 -9.39 -3.82
CA GLY A 101 -26.32 -9.28 -4.75
C GLY A 101 -25.91 -8.54 -6.03
N SER A 102 -26.39 -9.01 -7.18
CA SER A 102 -26.10 -8.37 -8.47
C SER A 102 -26.96 -7.13 -8.71
N ILE A 103 -26.31 -6.00 -9.02
CA ILE A 103 -26.96 -4.75 -9.42
C ILE A 103 -27.06 -4.66 -10.95
N ASP A 104 -26.09 -5.22 -11.65
CA ASP A 104 -26.06 -5.23 -13.12
C ASP A 104 -26.84 -6.42 -13.72
N GLN A 105 -27.43 -6.21 -14.88
CA GLN A 105 -28.19 -7.26 -15.58
C GLN A 105 -27.28 -8.25 -16.31
N ASP A 106 -26.06 -7.82 -16.66
CA ASP A 106 -25.08 -8.65 -17.36
C ASP A 106 -24.25 -9.51 -16.40
N ILE A 107 -24.46 -9.35 -15.08
CA ILE A 107 -23.80 -10.10 -14.02
C ILE A 107 -24.82 -11.02 -13.36
N HIS A 108 -24.54 -12.32 -13.42
CA HIS A 108 -25.47 -13.38 -13.05
C HIS A 108 -24.99 -14.14 -11.82
N ILE A 109 -25.88 -14.94 -11.24
CA ILE A 109 -25.56 -15.83 -10.10
C ILE A 109 -24.32 -16.67 -10.42
N GLY A 110 -23.42 -16.76 -9.44
CA GLY A 110 -22.13 -17.43 -9.50
C GLY A 110 -20.99 -16.59 -10.06
N ASP A 111 -21.27 -15.53 -10.82
CA ASP A 111 -20.22 -14.64 -11.34
C ASP A 111 -19.44 -14.03 -10.19
N ILE A 112 -18.21 -13.59 -10.46
CA ILE A 112 -17.37 -12.93 -9.46
C ILE A 112 -17.11 -11.49 -9.89
N VAL A 113 -17.35 -10.56 -8.97
CA VAL A 113 -16.97 -9.15 -9.11
C VAL A 113 -15.72 -8.90 -8.29
N ILE A 114 -14.63 -8.55 -8.96
CA ILE A 114 -13.42 -7.98 -8.36
C ILE A 114 -13.66 -6.47 -8.21
N ALA A 115 -13.78 -5.99 -6.98
CA ALA A 115 -14.01 -4.58 -6.76
C ALA A 115 -12.78 -3.75 -7.15
N ASP A 116 -12.87 -2.92 -8.19
CA ASP A 116 -11.86 -1.89 -8.46
C ASP A 116 -12.00 -0.69 -7.51
N SER A 117 -13.23 -0.50 -7.03
CA SER A 117 -13.65 0.58 -6.14
C SER A 117 -14.80 0.09 -5.26
N VAL A 118 -14.88 0.62 -4.05
CA VAL A 118 -15.96 0.31 -3.11
C VAL A 118 -16.52 1.60 -2.55
N VAL A 119 -17.84 1.67 -2.38
CA VAL A 119 -18.56 2.86 -1.91
C VAL A 119 -19.60 2.47 -0.88
N GLN A 120 -19.79 3.30 0.16
CA GLN A 120 -20.88 3.10 1.12
C GLN A 120 -22.14 3.82 0.63
N HIS A 121 -23.14 3.07 0.17
CA HIS A 121 -24.32 3.61 -0.49
C HIS A 121 -25.39 4.18 0.46
N ASP A 122 -25.19 4.01 1.76
CA ASP A 122 -26.06 4.46 2.83
C ASP A 122 -25.36 5.51 3.72
N PHE A 123 -24.17 5.98 3.34
CA PHE A 123 -23.41 6.98 4.08
C PHE A 123 -23.44 8.34 3.36
N GLY A 124 -24.17 9.29 3.94
CA GLY A 124 -24.45 10.57 3.31
C GLY A 124 -25.62 11.31 3.93
N THR A 125 -26.12 12.32 3.22
CA THR A 125 -27.34 13.05 3.59
C THR A 125 -28.49 12.67 2.67
N LEU A 126 -29.63 12.35 3.27
CA LEU A 126 -30.91 12.22 2.57
C LEU A 126 -31.65 13.55 2.68
N THR A 127 -32.01 14.16 1.55
CA THR A 127 -32.81 15.39 1.52
C THR A 127 -34.27 15.10 1.25
N ASP A 128 -35.12 16.09 1.50
CA ASP A 128 -36.51 16.09 1.03
C ASP A 128 -36.57 15.75 -0.47
N GLY A 129 -37.51 14.89 -0.86
CA GLY A 129 -37.60 14.36 -2.23
C GLY A 129 -36.72 13.14 -2.55
N ASN A 130 -36.13 12.49 -1.53
CA ASN A 130 -35.31 11.28 -1.65
C ASN A 130 -34.03 11.43 -2.49
N ALA A 131 -33.44 12.64 -2.55
CA ALA A 131 -32.12 12.80 -3.14
C ALA A 131 -31.03 12.48 -2.09
N PHE A 132 -30.17 11.52 -2.40
CA PHE A 132 -29.08 11.10 -1.52
C PHE A 132 -27.75 11.71 -1.98
N GLN A 133 -27.04 12.37 -1.07
CA GLN A 133 -25.71 12.92 -1.29
C GLN A 133 -24.67 12.10 -0.53
N TYR A 134 -23.85 11.33 -1.26
CA TYR A 134 -22.82 10.45 -0.69
C TYR A 134 -21.66 11.23 -0.07
N TRP A 135 -21.19 10.79 1.09
CA TRP A 135 -20.10 11.43 1.81
C TRP A 135 -18.87 10.53 1.90
N GLY A 136 -17.70 11.17 2.06
CA GLY A 136 -16.50 10.51 2.53
C GLY A 136 -16.42 10.63 4.04
N ALA A 137 -16.16 9.53 4.76
CA ALA A 137 -16.00 9.57 6.21
C ALA A 137 -14.84 10.48 6.60
N GLN A 138 -14.98 11.22 7.70
CA GLN A 138 -13.95 12.14 8.18
C GLN A 138 -13.03 11.43 9.16
N ASN A 139 -11.71 11.57 8.97
CA ASN A 139 -10.72 11.09 9.92
C ASN A 139 -10.78 11.97 11.19
N PRO A 140 -11.02 11.40 12.38
CA PRO A 140 -11.20 12.18 13.60
C PRO A 140 -9.90 12.83 14.12
N ILE A 141 -8.73 12.41 13.64
CA ILE A 141 -7.43 12.90 14.11
C ILE A 141 -6.99 14.14 13.33
N ASP A 142 -6.98 14.04 12.00
CA ASP A 142 -6.47 15.09 11.11
C ASP A 142 -7.57 15.85 10.35
N GLN A 143 -8.84 15.48 10.59
CA GLN A 143 -10.04 16.04 9.94
C GLN A 143 -10.09 15.89 8.42
N SER A 144 -9.16 15.14 7.82
CA SER A 144 -9.18 14.84 6.39
C SER A 144 -10.42 14.01 6.03
N LYS A 145 -10.97 14.25 4.85
CA LYS A 145 -12.07 13.44 4.32
C LYS A 145 -11.49 12.27 3.55
N ASN A 146 -11.98 11.07 3.86
CA ASN A 146 -11.78 9.90 3.02
C ASN A 146 -12.41 10.13 1.63
N PRO A 147 -11.96 9.43 0.60
CA PRO A 147 -12.68 9.40 -0.67
C PRO A 147 -14.06 8.75 -0.49
N VAL A 148 -15.02 9.15 -1.32
CA VAL A 148 -16.34 8.47 -1.40
C VAL A 148 -16.17 7.05 -1.95
N PHE A 149 -15.27 6.88 -2.93
CA PHE A 149 -14.92 5.60 -3.53
C PHE A 149 -13.51 5.20 -3.09
N PHE A 150 -13.40 4.12 -2.32
CA PHE A 150 -12.13 3.54 -1.93
C PHE A 150 -11.61 2.66 -3.07
N LYS A 151 -10.48 3.06 -3.67
CA LYS A 151 -9.82 2.29 -4.72
C LYS A 151 -9.09 1.09 -4.15
N ALA A 152 -9.21 -0.06 -4.83
CA ALA A 152 -8.44 -1.25 -4.51
C ALA A 152 -6.93 -1.04 -4.77
N ASP A 153 -6.09 -1.80 -4.07
CA ASP A 153 -4.65 -1.78 -4.31
C ASP A 153 -4.31 -2.29 -5.73
N SER A 154 -3.41 -1.59 -6.42
CA SER A 154 -3.10 -1.89 -7.83
C SER A 154 -2.39 -3.23 -8.04
N LEU A 155 -1.56 -3.68 -7.08
CA LEU A 155 -0.89 -4.98 -7.16
C LEU A 155 -1.90 -6.12 -6.91
N LEU A 156 -2.76 -5.97 -5.90
CA LEU A 156 -3.80 -6.97 -5.64
C LEU A 156 -4.77 -7.07 -6.82
N LEU A 157 -5.22 -5.93 -7.35
CA LEU A 157 -6.15 -5.86 -8.48
C LEU A 157 -5.56 -6.47 -9.76
N SER A 158 -4.32 -6.14 -10.11
CA SER A 158 -3.64 -6.70 -11.29
C SER A 158 -3.38 -8.20 -11.13
N THR A 159 -3.00 -8.66 -9.93
CA THR A 159 -2.85 -10.10 -9.66
C THR A 159 -4.18 -10.83 -9.84
N ALA A 160 -5.28 -10.30 -9.31
CA ALA A 160 -6.61 -10.87 -9.46
C ALA A 160 -7.03 -10.97 -10.94
N LYS A 161 -6.83 -9.90 -11.72
CA LYS A 161 -7.12 -9.87 -13.16
C LYS A 161 -6.29 -10.87 -13.97
N LEU A 162 -5.03 -11.11 -13.57
CA LEU A 162 -4.21 -12.12 -14.23
C LEU A 162 -4.71 -13.53 -13.92
N GLN A 163 -5.07 -13.81 -12.66
CA GLN A 163 -5.58 -15.12 -12.27
C GLN A 163 -6.98 -15.41 -12.81
N SER A 164 -7.79 -14.39 -13.12
CA SER A 164 -9.13 -14.60 -13.66
C SER A 164 -9.13 -15.23 -15.06
N ALA A 165 -8.03 -15.12 -15.81
CA ALA A 165 -7.92 -15.67 -17.16
C ALA A 165 -7.72 -17.20 -17.20
N SER A 166 -7.24 -17.82 -16.11
CA SER A 166 -6.83 -19.22 -16.08
C SER A 166 -7.64 -20.09 -15.13
N ILE A 167 -8.44 -19.49 -14.24
CA ILE A 167 -9.19 -20.23 -13.25
C ILE A 167 -10.48 -20.84 -13.82
N MET A 168 -10.74 -22.10 -13.48
CA MET A 168 -12.02 -22.76 -13.74
C MET A 168 -12.88 -22.76 -12.47
N LEU A 169 -14.06 -22.14 -12.54
CA LEU A 169 -15.04 -22.10 -11.44
C LEU A 169 -16.06 -23.23 -11.56
N GLU A 170 -16.71 -23.58 -10.44
CA GLU A 170 -17.81 -24.55 -10.45
C GLU A 170 -19.02 -23.97 -11.21
N PRO A 171 -19.62 -24.71 -12.14
CA PRO A 171 -20.77 -24.24 -12.90
C PRO A 171 -22.00 -24.06 -12.02
N ILE A 172 -22.79 -23.03 -12.31
CA ILE A 172 -24.10 -22.82 -11.66
C ILE A 172 -25.15 -23.58 -12.46
N VAL A 173 -25.96 -24.37 -11.75
CA VAL A 173 -27.09 -25.09 -12.33
C VAL A 173 -28.39 -24.45 -11.88
N ILE A 174 -29.17 -23.93 -12.83
CA ILE A 174 -30.50 -23.35 -12.60
C ILE A 174 -31.46 -24.01 -13.59
N GLN A 175 -32.52 -24.63 -13.08
CA GLN A 175 -33.55 -25.28 -13.93
C GLN A 175 -32.95 -26.26 -14.97
N GLN A 176 -32.00 -27.10 -14.57
CA GLN A 176 -31.26 -28.05 -15.42
C GLN A 176 -30.35 -27.44 -16.49
N LEU A 177 -30.23 -26.11 -16.55
CA LEU A 177 -29.26 -25.43 -17.39
C LEU A 177 -27.99 -25.15 -16.60
N SER A 178 -26.85 -25.56 -17.15
CA SER A 178 -25.52 -25.34 -16.57
C SER A 178 -24.85 -24.13 -17.23
N ARG A 179 -24.34 -23.21 -16.42
CA ARG A 179 -23.63 -22.01 -16.85
C ARG A 179 -22.27 -21.91 -16.15
N ALA A 180 -21.21 -21.68 -16.93
CA ALA A 180 -19.90 -21.34 -16.38
C ALA A 180 -19.92 -19.89 -15.86
N PRO A 181 -19.53 -19.63 -14.61
CA PRO A 181 -19.44 -18.27 -14.10
C PRO A 181 -18.32 -17.49 -14.79
N VAL A 182 -18.50 -16.17 -14.88
CA VAL A 182 -17.49 -15.25 -15.38
C VAL A 182 -16.97 -14.36 -14.26
N ILE A 183 -15.76 -13.84 -14.44
CA ILE A 183 -15.14 -12.91 -13.51
C ILE A 183 -15.04 -11.54 -14.19
N THR A 184 -15.55 -10.51 -13.53
CA THR A 184 -15.54 -9.13 -14.02
C THR A 184 -15.00 -8.17 -12.96
N ASN A 185 -14.75 -6.93 -13.37
CA ASN A 185 -14.34 -5.84 -12.49
C ASN A 185 -15.46 -4.80 -12.39
N GLY A 186 -15.59 -4.17 -11.23
CA GLY A 186 -16.54 -3.07 -11.08
C GLY A 186 -16.54 -2.45 -9.69
N ILE A 187 -17.54 -1.61 -9.47
CA ILE A 187 -17.89 -0.94 -8.22
C ILE A 187 -18.77 -1.88 -7.39
N VAL A 188 -18.36 -2.09 -6.14
CA VAL A 188 -19.18 -2.77 -5.13
C VAL A 188 -19.73 -1.73 -4.16
N ALA A 189 -21.05 -1.73 -3.98
CA ALA A 189 -21.74 -0.85 -3.05
C ALA A 189 -21.97 -1.55 -1.71
N THR A 190 -21.76 -0.83 -0.61
CA THR A 190 -21.88 -1.36 0.77
C THR A 190 -22.94 -0.60 1.54
N GLY A 191 -23.77 -1.29 2.31
CA GLY A 191 -24.64 -0.66 3.28
C GLY A 191 -25.23 -1.64 4.27
N ASP A 192 -25.72 -1.18 5.41
CA ASP A 192 -26.34 -2.03 6.44
C ASP A 192 -27.80 -2.41 6.08
N GLN A 193 -28.03 -2.74 4.80
CA GLN A 193 -29.33 -3.10 4.24
C GLN A 193 -29.18 -4.25 3.26
N PHE A 194 -29.91 -5.34 3.49
CA PHE A 194 -30.05 -6.39 2.47
C PHE A 194 -30.99 -5.90 1.36
N ILE A 195 -30.49 -5.78 0.13
CA ILE A 195 -31.22 -5.13 -0.96
C ILE A 195 -32.18 -6.10 -1.66
N SER A 196 -33.37 -6.27 -1.08
CA SER A 196 -34.51 -6.98 -1.69
C SER A 196 -35.48 -6.07 -2.45
N SER A 197 -35.09 -4.81 -2.71
CA SER A 197 -35.91 -3.82 -3.43
C SER A 197 -35.41 -3.56 -4.85
N VAL A 198 -36.27 -3.79 -5.85
CA VAL A 198 -35.98 -3.47 -7.26
C VAL A 198 -35.73 -1.97 -7.45
N GLN A 199 -36.49 -1.12 -6.77
CA GLN A 199 -36.30 0.33 -6.83
C GLN A 199 -34.91 0.73 -6.34
N LYS A 200 -34.50 0.20 -5.19
CA LYS A 200 -33.17 0.51 -4.64
C LYS A 200 -32.06 -0.05 -5.53
N LYS A 201 -32.21 -1.25 -6.08
CA LYS A 201 -31.28 -1.82 -7.08
C LYS A 201 -31.08 -0.87 -8.27
N LEU A 202 -32.17 -0.39 -8.87
CA LEU A 202 -32.11 0.54 -10.02
C LEU A 202 -31.49 1.89 -9.65
N GLU A 203 -31.78 2.40 -8.45
CA GLU A 203 -31.16 3.61 -7.91
C GLU A 203 -29.64 3.46 -7.78
N LEU A 204 -29.16 2.36 -7.19
CA LEU A 204 -27.73 2.07 -7.04
C LEU A 204 -27.04 1.93 -8.40
N LYS A 205 -27.68 1.25 -9.36
CA LYS A 205 -27.18 1.16 -10.75
C LYS A 205 -27.06 2.55 -11.39
N LYS A 206 -28.08 3.39 -11.23
CA LYS A 206 -28.14 4.72 -11.85
C LYS A 206 -27.17 5.72 -11.23
N THR A 207 -27.07 5.74 -9.90
CA THR A 207 -26.36 6.81 -9.17
C THR A 207 -24.91 6.49 -8.89
N LEU A 208 -24.59 5.21 -8.65
CA LEU A 208 -23.24 4.77 -8.30
C LEU A 208 -22.58 3.93 -9.40
N HIS A 209 -23.33 3.56 -10.44
CA HIS A 209 -22.88 2.61 -11.46
C HIS A 209 -22.35 1.30 -10.84
N ALA A 210 -22.93 0.90 -9.70
CA ALA A 210 -22.53 -0.30 -8.97
C ALA A 210 -22.86 -1.57 -9.76
N GLN A 211 -21.97 -2.54 -9.70
CA GLN A 211 -22.14 -3.87 -10.31
C GLN A 211 -22.70 -4.87 -9.29
N ALA A 212 -22.34 -4.72 -8.02
CA ALA A 212 -22.80 -5.57 -6.94
C ALA A 212 -23.06 -4.77 -5.65
N VAL A 213 -23.85 -5.34 -4.75
CA VAL A 213 -24.15 -4.77 -3.43
C VAL A 213 -23.98 -5.81 -2.31
N GLU A 214 -23.42 -5.39 -1.20
CA GLU A 214 -23.16 -6.19 0.00
C GLU A 214 -23.12 -5.30 1.26
N MET A 215 -22.68 -5.82 2.41
CA MET A 215 -22.91 -5.16 3.71
C MET A 215 -21.62 -4.83 4.51
N GLU A 216 -20.41 -5.14 4.02
CA GLU A 216 -19.18 -4.99 4.81
C GLU A 216 -18.00 -4.30 4.10
N GLY A 217 -17.87 -4.45 2.78
CA GLY A 217 -16.66 -4.20 2.02
C GLY A 217 -16.17 -2.75 2.15
N GLY A 218 -17.08 -1.79 2.13
CA GLY A 218 -16.81 -0.37 2.29
C GLY A 218 -16.31 0.00 3.68
N ALA A 219 -16.73 -0.73 4.71
CA ALA A 219 -16.23 -0.55 6.08
C ALA A 219 -14.80 -1.10 6.22
N VAL A 220 -14.53 -2.28 5.64
CA VAL A 220 -13.16 -2.83 5.63
C VAL A 220 -12.23 -1.98 4.78
N ALA A 221 -12.66 -1.52 3.62
CA ALA A 221 -11.92 -0.61 2.76
C ALA A 221 -11.58 0.70 3.50
N GLN A 222 -12.54 1.26 4.23
CA GLN A 222 -12.32 2.45 5.06
C GLN A 222 -11.26 2.23 6.13
N VAL A 223 -11.36 1.13 6.90
CA VAL A 223 -10.37 0.80 7.95
C VAL A 223 -8.99 0.60 7.33
N CYS A 224 -8.89 -0.17 6.25
CA CYS A 224 -7.63 -0.42 5.55
C CYS A 224 -7.02 0.86 4.99
N HIS A 225 -7.84 1.75 4.41
CA HIS A 225 -7.40 3.06 3.91
C HIS A 225 -6.79 3.92 5.02
N GLN A 226 -7.48 4.05 6.15
CA GLN A 226 -7.01 4.86 7.28
C GLN A 226 -5.76 4.25 7.95
N GLN A 227 -5.66 2.92 8.00
CA GLN A 227 -4.49 2.20 8.53
C GLN A 227 -3.38 2.00 7.49
N LYS A 228 -3.55 2.49 6.26
CA LYS A 228 -2.59 2.36 5.15
C LYS A 228 -2.20 0.92 4.84
N VAL A 229 -3.17 0.00 4.92
CA VAL A 229 -3.00 -1.42 4.57
C VAL A 229 -3.65 -1.68 3.20
N PRO A 230 -2.93 -2.25 2.22
CA PRO A 230 -3.50 -2.64 0.94
C PRO A 230 -4.70 -3.59 1.09
N PHE A 231 -5.75 -3.37 0.31
CA PHE A 231 -6.94 -4.23 0.35
C PHE A 231 -7.49 -4.52 -1.04
N LEU A 232 -8.24 -5.63 -1.15
CA LEU A 232 -9.06 -5.98 -2.31
C LEU A 232 -10.34 -6.69 -1.84
N ILE A 233 -11.48 -6.28 -2.40
CA ILE A 233 -12.78 -6.92 -2.13
C ILE A 233 -13.16 -7.78 -3.35
N ILE A 234 -13.55 -9.02 -3.10
CA ILE A 234 -13.92 -10.00 -4.12
C ILE A 234 -15.24 -10.64 -3.68
N ARG A 235 -16.27 -10.53 -4.51
CA ARG A 235 -17.60 -11.04 -4.19
C ARG A 235 -18.11 -11.95 -5.29
N SER A 236 -18.60 -13.13 -4.94
CA SER A 236 -19.36 -13.99 -5.86
C SER A 236 -20.85 -13.70 -5.74
N ILE A 237 -21.58 -13.65 -6.85
CA ILE A 237 -22.99 -13.31 -6.85
C ILE A 237 -23.82 -14.47 -6.33
N SER A 238 -24.51 -14.28 -5.20
CA SER A 238 -25.46 -15.24 -4.61
C SER A 238 -26.89 -15.02 -5.07
N ASP A 239 -27.24 -13.78 -5.40
CA ASP A 239 -28.60 -13.37 -5.71
C ASP A 239 -28.59 -12.19 -6.69
N LEU A 240 -29.75 -11.90 -7.28
CA LEU A 240 -29.88 -10.80 -8.23
C LEU A 240 -30.37 -9.49 -7.60
N ALA A 241 -30.35 -9.37 -6.27
CA ALA A 241 -31.05 -8.35 -5.51
C ALA A 241 -32.54 -8.24 -5.91
N GLY A 242 -33.31 -7.36 -5.27
CA GLY A 242 -34.73 -7.23 -5.58
C GLY A 242 -35.59 -8.41 -5.07
N SER A 243 -36.68 -8.72 -5.76
CA SER A 243 -37.78 -9.54 -5.20
C SER A 243 -37.39 -10.96 -4.81
N ASP A 244 -36.48 -11.60 -5.54
CA ASP A 244 -36.10 -13.00 -5.32
C ASP A 244 -34.80 -13.15 -4.52
N ALA A 245 -34.29 -12.04 -3.97
CA ALA A 245 -32.97 -11.98 -3.36
C ALA A 245 -32.77 -13.00 -2.23
N GLU A 246 -33.74 -13.12 -1.32
CA GLU A 246 -33.65 -14.03 -0.17
C GLU A 246 -33.65 -15.52 -0.58
N VAL A 247 -34.50 -15.87 -1.56
CA VAL A 247 -34.61 -17.24 -2.08
C VAL A 247 -33.33 -17.62 -2.81
N ASN A 248 -32.85 -16.75 -3.70
CA ASN A 248 -31.61 -16.98 -4.44
C ASN A 248 -30.41 -17.07 -3.48
N PHE A 249 -30.30 -16.13 -2.54
CA PHE A 249 -29.23 -16.13 -1.55
C PHE A 249 -29.14 -17.47 -0.80
N SER A 250 -30.27 -17.93 -0.26
CA SER A 250 -30.35 -19.18 0.49
C SER A 250 -29.93 -20.39 -0.35
N GLN A 251 -30.27 -20.38 -1.63
CA GLN A 251 -29.95 -21.47 -2.56
C GLN A 251 -28.48 -21.48 -3.00
N PHE A 252 -27.89 -20.30 -3.27
CA PHE A 252 -26.60 -20.19 -3.96
C PHE A 252 -25.44 -19.76 -3.06
N LEU A 253 -25.68 -19.39 -1.80
CA LEU A 253 -24.64 -19.01 -0.84
C LEU A 253 -23.45 -19.96 -0.83
N GLN A 254 -23.71 -21.27 -0.78
CA GLN A 254 -22.64 -22.27 -0.63
C GLN A 254 -21.75 -22.35 -1.88
N ILE A 255 -22.33 -22.41 -3.08
CA ILE A 255 -21.56 -22.51 -4.33
C ILE A 255 -20.85 -21.19 -4.66
N ALA A 256 -21.49 -20.05 -4.41
CA ALA A 256 -20.89 -18.73 -4.56
C ALA A 256 -19.69 -18.56 -3.60
N SER A 257 -19.83 -18.97 -2.32
CA SER A 257 -18.73 -18.97 -1.35
C SER A 257 -17.57 -19.85 -1.78
N LYS A 258 -17.83 -21.06 -2.31
CA LYS A 258 -16.78 -21.95 -2.85
C LYS A 258 -16.05 -21.34 -4.03
N ASN A 259 -16.77 -20.75 -4.98
CA ASN A 259 -16.16 -20.10 -6.15
C ASN A 259 -15.31 -18.89 -5.75
N ALA A 260 -15.81 -18.04 -4.84
CA ALA A 260 -15.04 -16.94 -4.26
C ALA A 260 -13.77 -17.45 -3.56
N ALA A 261 -13.90 -18.48 -2.71
CA ALA A 261 -12.78 -19.06 -1.99
C ALA A 261 -11.71 -19.63 -2.90
N LYS A 262 -12.12 -20.38 -3.94
CA LYS A 262 -11.23 -20.94 -4.95
C LYS A 262 -10.43 -19.85 -5.66
N PHE A 263 -11.10 -18.76 -6.05
CA PHE A 263 -10.45 -17.66 -6.73
C PHE A 263 -9.51 -16.87 -5.82
N VAL A 264 -9.92 -16.56 -4.60
CA VAL A 264 -9.06 -15.90 -3.60
C VAL A 264 -7.85 -16.76 -3.24
N GLY A 265 -8.01 -18.09 -3.10
CA GLY A 265 -6.89 -19.01 -2.88
C GLY A 265 -5.84 -18.95 -4.01
N CYS A 266 -6.30 -18.90 -5.26
CA CYS A 266 -5.44 -18.72 -6.43
C CYS A 266 -4.69 -17.38 -6.41
N ILE A 267 -5.38 -16.29 -6.02
CA ILE A 267 -4.75 -14.98 -5.84
C ILE A 267 -3.67 -15.04 -4.76
N ILE A 268 -3.98 -15.62 -3.59
CA ILE A 268 -3.03 -15.74 -2.47
C ILE A 268 -1.75 -16.44 -2.91
N GLU A 269 -1.87 -17.55 -3.65
CA GLU A 269 -0.73 -18.29 -4.19
C GLU A 269 0.15 -17.44 -5.13
N ALA A 270 -0.50 -16.66 -6.01
CA ALA A 270 0.14 -15.84 -7.02
C ALA A 270 0.76 -14.53 -6.49
N LEU A 271 0.27 -14.03 -5.35
CA LEU A 271 0.77 -12.78 -4.77
C LEU A 271 2.27 -12.88 -4.48
N PRO A 272 3.08 -11.84 -4.74
CA PRO A 272 4.48 -11.88 -4.34
C PRO A 272 4.55 -12.02 -2.82
N LYS A 273 5.51 -12.83 -2.33
CA LYS A 273 5.86 -12.80 -0.91
C LYS A 273 6.14 -11.35 -0.62
N ALA A 274 5.53 -10.77 0.43
CA ALA A 274 5.91 -9.45 0.87
C ALA A 274 7.42 -9.53 1.03
N SER A 275 8.11 -8.90 0.09
CA SER A 275 9.54 -8.79 0.18
C SER A 275 9.76 -8.07 1.50
N HIS A 276 10.74 -8.50 2.27
CA HIS A 276 11.46 -7.56 3.12
C HIS A 276 12.15 -6.54 2.20
N GLN A 277 11.40 -5.81 1.38
CA GLN A 277 11.78 -4.47 0.98
C GLN A 277 11.57 -3.65 2.24
N GLN A 278 12.57 -3.74 3.13
CA GLN A 278 13.09 -2.56 3.79
C GLN A 278 12.90 -1.41 2.78
N ALA A 279 12.09 -0.41 3.13
CA ALA A 279 12.16 0.87 2.43
C ALA A 279 13.67 1.16 2.35
N LYS A 280 14.23 1.03 1.14
CA LYS A 280 15.68 1.13 1.00
C LYS A 280 16.01 2.52 1.48
N ASP A 281 16.80 2.61 2.54
CA ASP A 281 17.14 3.91 3.09
C ASP A 281 17.93 4.63 1.99
N TYR A 282 17.33 5.70 1.48
CA TYR A 282 17.97 6.58 0.52
C TYR A 282 18.68 7.68 1.28
N TYR A 283 19.88 7.99 0.84
CA TYR A 283 20.72 9.04 1.39
C TYR A 283 20.96 10.09 0.32
N LYS A 284 20.95 11.35 0.76
CA LYS A 284 21.46 12.50 0.01
C LYS A 284 22.87 12.75 0.49
N THR A 285 23.84 12.64 -0.41
CA THR A 285 25.24 12.95 -0.15
C THR A 285 25.62 14.22 -0.92
N GLU A 286 26.14 15.21 -0.21
CA GLU A 286 26.61 16.49 -0.76
C GLU A 286 28.11 16.59 -0.60
N LEU A 287 28.83 16.76 -1.71
CA LEU A 287 30.29 16.93 -1.74
C LEU A 287 30.64 18.35 -2.19
N TYR A 288 31.41 19.07 -1.37
CA TYR A 288 31.78 20.46 -1.63
C TYR A 288 33.23 20.54 -2.08
N PHE A 289 33.43 20.71 -3.39
CA PHE A 289 34.74 20.81 -4.01
C PHE A 289 35.18 22.28 -4.04
N GLY A 290 36.21 22.62 -3.24
CA GLY A 290 36.80 23.95 -3.22
C GLY A 290 37.48 24.29 -4.55
N MET A 291 37.19 25.46 -5.10
CA MET A 291 37.67 25.86 -6.44
C MET A 291 38.98 26.64 -6.39
N SER A 292 39.59 26.83 -5.21
CA SER A 292 40.83 27.62 -5.06
C SER A 292 41.99 26.75 -4.59
N TYR A 293 43.11 26.74 -5.31
CA TYR A 293 44.29 25.93 -4.96
C TYR A 293 45.59 26.64 -5.34
N ASP A 294 46.62 26.59 -4.49
CA ASP A 294 47.94 27.19 -4.74
C ASP A 294 47.92 28.63 -5.29
N GLY A 295 46.96 29.45 -4.82
CA GLY A 295 46.75 30.82 -5.31
C GLY A 295 46.14 30.93 -6.71
N LYS A 296 45.72 29.81 -7.30
CA LYS A 296 44.99 29.69 -8.58
C LYS A 296 43.54 29.28 -8.34
N THR A 297 42.75 29.33 -9.40
CA THR A 297 41.35 28.89 -9.40
C THR A 297 41.17 27.78 -10.42
N VAL A 298 40.46 26.72 -10.03
CA VAL A 298 40.03 25.64 -10.94
C VAL A 298 39.13 26.26 -12.00
N THR A 299 39.52 26.16 -13.27
CA THR A 299 38.71 26.69 -14.37
C THR A 299 37.50 25.81 -14.64
N GLU A 300 36.47 26.37 -15.27
CA GLU A 300 35.28 25.59 -15.64
C GLU A 300 35.66 24.41 -16.57
N GLN A 301 36.61 24.60 -17.49
CA GLN A 301 37.08 23.53 -18.36
C GLN A 301 37.77 22.40 -17.56
N GLN A 302 38.62 22.74 -16.59
CA GLN A 302 39.26 21.76 -15.71
C GLN A 302 38.24 21.02 -14.87
N TRP A 303 37.22 21.72 -14.37
CA TRP A 303 36.11 21.12 -13.63
C TRP A 303 35.31 20.15 -14.49
N GLN A 304 34.89 20.54 -15.70
CA GLN A 304 34.13 19.67 -16.61
C GLN A 304 34.94 18.41 -17.00
N GLN A 305 36.25 18.55 -17.20
CA GLN A 305 37.14 17.41 -17.42
C GLN A 305 37.22 16.50 -16.20
N PHE A 306 37.28 17.06 -14.99
CA PHE A 306 37.28 16.28 -13.76
C PHE A 306 35.96 15.53 -13.56
N LEU A 307 34.83 16.24 -13.71
CA LEU A 307 33.48 15.71 -13.59
C LEU A 307 33.27 14.51 -14.53
N SER A 308 33.54 14.70 -15.83
CA SER A 308 33.36 13.65 -16.84
C SER A 308 34.30 12.46 -16.68
N ARG A 309 35.53 12.68 -16.24
CA ARG A 309 36.55 11.62 -16.13
C ARG A 309 36.49 10.83 -14.83
N TYR A 310 36.19 11.48 -13.71
CA TYR A 310 36.31 10.87 -12.38
C TYR A 310 34.97 10.69 -11.66
N ILE A 311 34.03 11.64 -11.82
CA ILE A 311 32.78 11.61 -11.05
C ILE A 311 31.68 10.88 -11.82
N THR A 312 31.34 11.32 -13.04
CA THR A 312 30.23 10.74 -13.82
C THR A 312 30.32 9.22 -14.00
N PRO A 313 31.50 8.61 -14.27
CA PRO A 313 31.61 7.16 -14.41
C PRO A 313 31.33 6.38 -13.12
N LYS A 314 31.41 7.04 -11.95
CA LYS A 314 31.12 6.44 -10.64
C LYS A 314 29.66 6.57 -10.22
N PHE A 315 28.92 7.48 -10.84
CA PHE A 315 27.50 7.73 -10.55
C PHE A 315 26.68 7.76 -11.86
N PRO A 316 26.58 6.61 -12.57
CA PRO A 316 25.87 6.52 -13.85
C PRO A 316 24.37 6.81 -13.74
N ASP A 317 23.80 6.64 -12.55
CA ASP A 317 22.38 6.90 -12.26
C ASP A 317 22.05 8.40 -12.16
N GLY A 318 23.07 9.26 -12.25
CA GLY A 318 22.93 10.72 -12.29
C GLY A 318 23.43 11.42 -11.04
N LEU A 319 23.68 12.71 -11.19
CA LEU A 319 24.12 13.63 -10.15
C LEU A 319 23.66 15.05 -10.50
N THR A 320 23.62 15.93 -9.50
CA THR A 320 23.40 17.37 -9.70
C THR A 320 24.64 18.14 -9.29
N VAL A 321 25.02 19.16 -10.06
CA VAL A 321 26.11 20.08 -9.69
C VAL A 321 25.52 21.47 -9.45
N ILE A 322 25.84 22.06 -8.30
CA ILE A 322 25.40 23.40 -7.90
C ILE A 322 26.63 24.28 -7.67
N ASP A 323 26.59 25.53 -8.12
CA ASP A 323 27.61 26.53 -7.81
C ASP A 323 27.37 27.11 -6.40
N GLY A 324 28.36 26.92 -5.53
CA GLY A 324 28.36 27.40 -4.15
C GLY A 324 29.31 28.57 -3.94
N TYR A 325 28.95 29.47 -3.01
CA TYR A 325 29.83 30.51 -2.52
C TYR A 325 29.77 30.58 -1.00
N GLY A 326 30.93 30.48 -0.35
CA GLY A 326 31.05 30.48 1.10
C GLY A 326 32.07 31.50 1.59
N GLN A 327 31.95 31.85 2.88
CA GLN A 327 32.96 32.63 3.59
C GLN A 327 33.05 32.19 5.04
N TRP A 328 34.26 32.20 5.59
CA TRP A 328 34.50 31.91 7.01
C TRP A 328 35.67 32.74 7.54
N TYR A 329 35.74 32.90 8.86
CA TYR A 329 36.89 33.54 9.49
C TYR A 329 38.00 32.50 9.67
N SER A 330 39.15 32.72 9.05
CA SER A 330 40.32 31.86 9.23
C SER A 330 41.14 32.35 10.41
N GLU A 331 41.20 31.57 11.49
CA GLU A 331 42.04 31.91 12.65
C GLU A 331 43.54 31.90 12.30
N LYS A 332 43.96 31.01 11.40
CA LYS A 332 45.35 30.87 10.92
C LYS A 332 45.79 32.11 10.12
N GLN A 333 44.90 32.67 9.30
CA GLN A 333 45.20 33.82 8.45
C GLN A 333 44.67 35.15 9.01
N LYS A 334 44.00 35.12 10.16
CA LYS A 334 43.37 36.27 10.85
C LYS A 334 42.51 37.14 9.92
N ARG A 335 41.83 36.54 8.95
CA ARG A 335 41.00 37.24 7.95
C ARG A 335 39.80 36.40 7.51
N ILE A 336 38.79 37.07 6.95
CA ILE A 336 37.70 36.40 6.24
C ILE A 336 38.25 35.80 4.95
N VAL A 337 38.10 34.49 4.81
CA VAL A 337 38.36 33.75 3.56
C VAL A 337 37.04 33.59 2.83
N ARG A 338 37.07 33.75 1.52
CA ARG A 338 35.93 33.62 0.61
C ARG A 338 36.31 32.61 -0.45
N GLU A 339 35.46 31.64 -0.69
CA GLU A 339 35.74 30.58 -1.63
C GLU A 339 34.49 30.16 -2.42
N ARG A 340 34.69 29.91 -3.71
CA ARG A 340 33.70 29.26 -4.56
C ARG A 340 33.85 27.75 -4.46
N SER A 341 32.74 27.04 -4.50
CA SER A 341 32.71 25.59 -4.53
C SER A 341 31.81 25.07 -5.64
N LYS A 342 32.10 23.87 -6.12
CA LYS A 342 31.14 23.06 -6.87
C LYS A 342 30.57 22.03 -5.90
N VAL A 343 29.26 22.05 -5.70
CA VAL A 343 28.56 21.10 -4.83
C VAL A 343 27.98 20.00 -5.68
N VAL A 344 28.44 18.77 -5.49
CA VAL A 344 27.90 17.59 -6.16
C VAL A 344 26.90 16.92 -5.23
N VAL A 345 25.64 16.82 -5.67
CA VAL A 345 24.54 16.20 -4.93
C VAL A 345 24.23 14.85 -5.57
N ILE A 346 24.27 13.80 -4.75
CA ILE A 346 24.02 12.42 -5.18
C ILE A 346 22.95 11.82 -4.27
N TYR A 347 21.92 11.24 -4.87
CA TYR A 347 20.94 10.41 -4.17
C TYR A 347 21.29 8.94 -4.40
N HIS A 348 21.47 8.18 -3.34
CA HIS A 348 21.88 6.78 -3.44
C HIS A 348 21.21 5.92 -2.37
N GLN A 349 21.13 4.62 -2.64
CA GLN A 349 20.77 3.63 -1.64
C GLN A 349 22.00 3.30 -0.78
N ASP A 350 21.79 2.65 0.35
CA ASP A 350 22.88 2.07 1.14
C ASP A 350 23.65 1.02 0.30
N ASP A 351 24.77 1.43 -0.28
CA ASP A 351 25.61 0.64 -1.18
C ASP A 351 27.04 0.59 -0.64
N PRO A 352 27.59 -0.60 -0.31
CA PRO A 352 28.97 -0.77 0.12
C PRO A 352 30.01 -0.20 -0.85
N GLY A 353 29.72 -0.16 -2.16
CA GLY A 353 30.58 0.39 -3.19
C GLY A 353 30.56 1.93 -3.27
N PHE A 354 29.55 2.57 -2.67
CA PHE A 354 29.40 4.02 -2.67
C PHE A 354 30.56 4.70 -1.94
N GLU A 355 30.91 4.22 -0.76
CA GLU A 355 31.99 4.79 0.04
C GLU A 355 33.34 4.74 -0.70
N THR A 356 33.63 3.61 -1.35
CA THR A 356 34.84 3.45 -2.16
C THR A 356 34.86 4.44 -3.32
N SER A 357 33.70 4.69 -3.93
CA SER A 357 33.56 5.65 -5.02
C SER A 357 33.77 7.09 -4.54
N ILE A 358 33.20 7.45 -3.39
CA ILE A 358 33.40 8.76 -2.75
C ILE A 358 34.87 8.99 -2.43
N GLN A 359 35.54 8.05 -1.76
CA GLN A 359 36.96 8.15 -1.43
C GLN A 359 37.84 8.27 -2.68
N PHE A 360 37.51 7.52 -3.74
CA PHE A 360 38.22 7.62 -5.00
C PHE A 360 38.11 9.03 -5.61
N ILE A 361 36.91 9.62 -5.66
CA ILE A 361 36.72 10.94 -6.28
C ILE A 361 37.29 12.07 -5.43
N THR A 362 37.12 12.04 -4.11
CA THR A 362 37.66 13.07 -3.22
C THR A 362 39.19 12.99 -3.17
N GLY A 363 39.77 11.78 -3.11
CA GLY A 363 41.22 11.57 -3.19
C GLY A 363 41.81 12.00 -4.54
N SER A 364 41.13 11.69 -5.65
CA SER A 364 41.56 12.12 -6.99
C SER A 364 41.55 13.64 -7.11
N TYR A 365 40.52 14.32 -6.58
CA TYR A 365 40.44 15.77 -6.60
C TYR A 365 41.54 16.41 -5.76
N CYS A 366 41.73 15.93 -4.53
CA CYS A 366 42.75 16.46 -3.63
C CYS A 366 44.15 16.29 -4.22
N LYS A 367 44.43 15.15 -4.87
CA LYS A 367 45.70 14.93 -5.57
C LYS A 367 45.88 15.83 -6.77
N GLN A 368 44.84 16.03 -7.58
CA GLN A 368 44.94 16.81 -8.82
C GLN A 368 45.04 18.33 -8.58
N PHE A 369 44.36 18.84 -7.55
CA PHE A 369 44.27 20.27 -7.26
C PHE A 369 44.86 20.64 -5.89
N HIS A 370 45.73 19.80 -5.32
CA HIS A 370 46.40 20.04 -4.04
C HIS A 370 45.49 20.54 -2.90
N GLN A 371 44.26 20.01 -2.84
CA GLN A 371 43.31 20.34 -1.77
C GLN A 371 43.60 19.54 -0.51
N GLU A 372 43.34 20.13 0.66
CA GLU A 372 43.46 19.44 1.95
C GLU A 372 42.33 18.41 2.13
N SER A 373 41.12 18.74 1.70
CA SER A 373 39.95 17.85 1.79
C SER A 373 38.80 18.30 0.88
N VAL A 374 37.80 17.44 0.73
CA VAL A 374 36.48 17.75 0.17
C VAL A 374 35.46 17.54 1.28
N MET A 375 34.68 18.56 1.62
CA MET A 375 33.66 18.43 2.67
C MET A 375 32.52 17.55 2.17
N ARG A 376 32.04 16.66 3.04
CA ARG A 376 30.92 15.75 2.79
C ARG A 376 29.83 15.94 3.84
N VAL A 377 28.58 15.94 3.38
CA VAL A 377 27.39 15.91 4.24
C VAL A 377 26.48 14.79 3.78
N ASP A 378 26.14 13.88 4.69
CA ASP A 378 25.19 12.80 4.44
C ASP A 378 23.88 13.08 5.19
N SER A 379 22.75 12.93 4.51
CA SER A 379 21.42 13.10 5.10
C SER A 379 20.50 11.98 4.68
N LYS A 380 19.80 11.37 5.65
CA LYS A 380 18.79 10.36 5.36
C LYS A 380 17.56 11.05 4.75
N THR A 381 17.06 10.50 3.64
CA THR A 381 15.89 11.05 2.94
C THR A 381 14.61 10.33 3.39
N GLU A 382 13.51 11.07 3.50
CA GLU A 382 12.22 10.51 3.97
C GLU A 382 11.47 9.78 2.86
N LYS A 383 11.59 10.24 1.61
CA LYS A 383 11.00 9.62 0.43
C LYS A 383 11.68 10.12 -0.84
N VAL A 384 12.11 9.20 -1.70
CA VAL A 384 12.62 9.50 -3.04
C VAL A 384 11.77 8.69 -4.04
N THR A 385 11.20 9.37 -5.02
CA THR A 385 10.45 8.77 -6.14
C THR A 385 10.94 9.41 -7.42
N PHE A 386 11.28 8.60 -8.42
CA PHE A 386 11.75 9.05 -9.72
C PHE A 386 10.62 9.02 -10.74
#